data_AF-A0A3D2JS24-F1
#
_entry.id   AF-A0A3D2JS24-F1
#
_cell.length_a   1.000
_cell.length_b   1.000
_cell.length_c   1.000
_cell.angle_alpha   90.00
_cell.angle_beta   90.00
_cell.angle_gamma   90.00
#
_symmetry.space_group_name_H-M   'P 1'
#
loop_
_entity.id
_entity.type
_entity.pdbx_description
1 polymer ?
#
loop_
_entity_poly.entity_id
_entity_poly.type
_entity_poly.pdbx_seq_one_letter_code
_entity_poly.pdbx_strand_id
1 'polypeptide(L)' 'MSDKQAIQTSDAPAAIGPYSQAIRSGSLLFCSGQIPLDPITMEIVSQDVADQ' A
#
# COMPACT_ATOMS: atom_id res chain seq x y z
N MET A 1 24.94 -2.33 8.25
CA MET A 1 23.79 -1.41 8.05
C MET A 1 22.57 -2.28 7.86
N SER A 2 21.44 -1.98 8.52
CA SER A 2 20.20 -2.71 8.27
C SER A 2 19.63 -2.25 6.93
N ASP A 3 19.62 -3.13 5.94
CA ASP A 3 18.98 -2.85 4.65
C ASP A 3 17.47 -2.63 4.87
N LYS A 4 17.00 -1.43 4.51
CA LYS A 4 15.58 -1.10 4.41
C LYS A 4 15.25 -0.80 2.96
N GLN A 5 14.31 -1.55 2.39
CA GLN A 5 13.88 -1.39 1.01
C GLN A 5 12.44 -0.90 0.97
N ALA A 6 12.20 0.22 0.28
CA ALA A 6 10.85 0.65 -0.02
C ALA A 6 10.24 -0.23 -1.11
N ILE A 7 9.01 -0.67 -0.90
CA ILE A 7 8.25 -1.48 -1.87
C ILE A 7 7.24 -0.59 -2.57
N GLN A 8 7.15 -0.75 -3.89
CA GLN A 8 6.21 -0.09 -4.77
C GLN A 8 5.70 -1.10 -5.82
N THR A 9 4.40 -1.12 -6.05
CA THR A 9 3.73 -1.85 -7.12
C THR A 9 2.65 -0.97 -7.76
N SER A 10 2.34 -1.23 -9.03
CA SER A 10 1.19 -0.66 -9.74
C SER A 10 -0.15 -1.28 -9.30
N ASP A 11 -0.12 -2.43 -8.63
CA ASP A 11 -1.33 -3.20 -8.30
C ASP A 11 -1.95 -2.78 -6.96
N ALA A 12 -1.38 -1.78 -6.31
CA ALA A 12 -1.86 -1.21 -5.05
C ALA A 12 -1.95 0.32 -5.16
N PRO A 13 -2.86 0.96 -4.41
CA PRO A 13 -2.99 2.41 -4.40
C PRO A 13 -1.65 3.11 -4.21
N ALA A 14 -1.43 4.17 -4.99
CA ALA A 14 -0.19 4.92 -4.93
C ALA A 14 0.04 5.51 -3.52
N ALA A 15 1.28 5.41 -3.03
CA ALA A 15 1.66 6.03 -1.76
C ALA A 15 1.82 7.56 -1.92
N ILE A 16 0.73 8.31 -1.74
CA ILE A 16 0.72 9.77 -1.86
C ILE A 16 1.14 10.42 -0.53
N GLY A 17 2.41 10.81 -0.41
CA GLY A 17 2.94 11.52 0.76
C GLY A 17 4.22 10.87 1.32
N PRO A 18 4.59 11.20 2.57
CA PRO A 18 5.85 10.74 3.16
C PRO A 18 5.75 9.31 3.72
N TYR A 19 5.30 8.34 2.91
CA TYR A 19 5.25 6.91 3.26
C TYR A 19 5.51 6.02 2.04
N SER A 20 5.63 4.71 2.26
CA SER A 20 5.77 3.69 1.21
C SER A 20 4.69 2.62 1.40
N GLN A 21 4.25 1.96 0.33
CA GLN A 21 3.23 0.89 0.42
C GLN A 21 3.65 -0.22 1.41
N ALA A 22 4.96 -0.54 1.42
CA ALA A 22 5.58 -1.32 2.48
C ALA A 22 7.07 -0.98 2.59
N ILE A 23 7.68 -1.35 3.72
CA ILE A 23 9.13 -1.37 3.92
C ILE A 23 9.56 -2.81 4.22
N ARG A 24 10.51 -3.35 3.45
CA ARG A 24 11.18 -4.60 3.79
C ARG A 24 12.42 -4.30 4.64
N SER A 25 12.59 -5.03 5.75
CA SER A 25 13.82 -5.03 6.53
C SER A 25 14.23 -6.48 6.82
N GLY A 26 15.30 -6.93 6.17
CA GLY A 26 15.70 -8.33 6.18
C GLY A 26 14.61 -9.26 5.64
N SER A 27 14.11 -10.16 6.49
CA SER A 27 13.03 -11.11 6.18
C SER A 27 11.64 -10.59 6.53
N LEU A 28 11.52 -9.44 7.20
CA LEU A 28 10.24 -8.86 7.58
C LEU A 28 9.77 -7.85 6.54
N LEU A 29 8.46 -7.85 6.29
CA LEU A 29 7.77 -6.87 5.47
C LEU A 29 6.76 -6.12 6.34
N PHE A 30 6.94 -4.81 6.46
CA PHE A 30 6.04 -3.92 7.19
C PHE A 30 5.12 -3.24 6.17
N CYS A 31 3.88 -3.71 6.06
CA CYS A 31 2.88 -3.15 5.15
C CYS A 31 2.18 -1.94 5.78
N SER A 32 1.93 -0.90 4.99
CA SER A 32 1.02 0.16 5.38
C SER A 32 -0.43 -0.34 5.42
N GLY A 33 -1.27 0.32 6.21
CA GLY A 33 -2.71 0.10 6.13
C GLY A 33 -3.22 0.48 4.74
N GLN A 34 -4.00 -0.40 4.14
CA GLN A 34 -4.68 -0.16 2.87
C GLN A 34 -6.11 0.30 3.15
N ILE A 35 -6.55 1.27 2.36
CA ILE A 35 -7.95 1.67 2.22
C ILE A 35 -8.50 1.09 0.92
N PRO A 36 -9.82 0.94 0.78
CA PRO A 36 -10.45 0.21 -0.32
C PRO A 36 -10.50 1.05 -1.61
N LEU A 37 -9.33 1.49 -2.07
CA LEU A 37 -9.16 2.24 -3.30
C LEU A 37 -8.80 1.30 -4.45
N ASP A 38 -9.43 1.52 -5.60
CA ASP A 38 -8.95 0.92 -6.85
C ASP A 38 -7.61 1.59 -7.24
N PRO A 39 -6.55 0.81 -7.55
CA PRO A 39 -5.23 1.37 -7.84
C PRO A 39 -5.15 2.16 -9.15
N ILE A 40 -6.11 1.98 -10.05
CA ILE A 40 -6.18 2.67 -11.35
C ILE A 40 -6.96 3.97 -11.21
N THR A 41 -8.16 3.92 -10.61
CA THR A 41 -9.03 5.12 -10.49
C THR A 41 -8.70 5.97 -9.27
N MET A 42 -8.08 5.38 -8.23
CA MET A 42 -7.85 5.99 -6.93
C MET A 42 -9.16 6.43 -6.24
N GLU A 43 -10.27 5.76 -6.56
CA GLU A 43 -11.59 5.96 -5.95
C GLU A 43 -11.98 4.77 -5.07
N ILE A 44 -12.91 4.98 -4.14
CA ILE A 44 -13.41 3.92 -3.25
C ILE A 44 -14.22 2.92 -4.08
N VAL A 45 -13.88 1.63 -3.97
CA VAL A 45 -14.48 0.55 -4.76
C VAL A 45 -15.97 0.32 -4.48
N SER A 46 -16.42 0.55 -3.25
CA SER A 46 -17.82 0.38 -2.85
C SER A 46 -18.15 1.14 -1.56
N GLN A 47 -19.42 1.49 -1.38
CA GLN A 47 -19.95 2.02 -0.11
C GLN A 47 -20.41 0.91 0.84
N ASP A 48 -20.55 -0.33 0.37
CA ASP A 48 -20.80 -1.49 1.23
C ASP A 48 -19.47 -1.98 1.83
N VAL A 49 -19.45 -2.19 3.14
CA VAL A 49 -18.27 -2.65 3.87
C VAL A 49 -17.81 -4.05 3.45
N ALA A 50 -18.73 -4.89 2.97
CA ALA A 50 -18.38 -6.23 2.52
C ALA A 50 -17.53 -6.22 1.23
N ASP A 51 -17.64 -5.16 0.44
CA ASP A 51 -16.97 -4.99 -0.85
C ASP A 51 -15.71 -4.10 -0.75
N GLN A 52 -15.42 -3.56 0.44
CA GLN A 52 -14.23 -2.78 0.77
C GLN A 52 -13.09 -3.67 1.28
#